data_AF-A0A7Y7LBS0-F1
#
_entry.id   AF-A0A7Y7LBS0-F1
#
_cell.length_a   1.000
_cell.length_b   1.000
_cell.length_c   1.000
_cell.angle_alpha   90.00
_cell.angle_beta   90.00
_cell.angle_gamma   90.00
#
_symmetry.space_group_name_H-M   'P 1'
#
loop_
_entity.id
_entity.type
_entity.pdbx_description
1 polymer ?
#
loop_
_entity_poly.entity_id
_entity_poly.type
_entity_poly.pdbx_seq_one_letter_code
_entity_poly.pdbx_strand_id
1 'polypeptide(L)'
;MDKVKVLEKYLPAEAAPLIARWIDYFKCEFKISRNRNSKFGDYRSPYGGKGHRISVNYDLNPYAFLVTTVHEFAHLHTWNEHKQKAKPHGTEWKNNFKKMMQPFFEKEIFPADVKKAIVNYLDNPAASSCSDLNLYRSLRKYDPPKTSEAILTVEKIPLKALFKLKDGRVFRKDEKLRKRFKCTEVATKRIYLFSPVAEVELIEGATAA
;
A
#
# COMPACT_ATOMS: atom_id res chain seq x y z
N MET A 1 15.57 12.23 -19.98
CA MET A 1 15.88 11.22 -18.95
C MET A 1 15.15 9.95 -19.33
N ASP A 2 15.84 8.83 -19.42
CA ASP A 2 15.24 7.54 -19.77
C ASP A 2 14.33 7.09 -18.61
N LYS A 3 13.01 7.01 -18.86
CA LYS A 3 12.02 6.64 -17.83
C LYS A 3 12.28 5.24 -17.28
N VAL A 4 12.76 4.33 -18.13
CA VAL A 4 13.05 2.94 -17.73
C VAL A 4 14.13 2.94 -16.65
N LYS A 5 15.27 3.58 -16.91
CA LYS A 5 16.37 3.71 -15.93
C LYS A 5 15.98 4.38 -14.61
N VAL A 6 15.00 5.27 -14.62
CA VAL A 6 14.47 5.86 -13.39
C VAL A 6 13.63 4.85 -12.64
N LEU A 7 12.71 4.16 -13.32
CA LEU A 7 11.79 3.19 -12.72
C LEU A 7 12.51 1.95 -12.18
N GLU A 8 13.58 1.48 -12.82
CA GLU A 8 14.41 0.36 -12.37
C GLU A 8 14.98 0.56 -10.96
N LYS A 9 15.05 1.79 -10.46
CA LYS A 9 15.46 2.10 -9.08
C LYS A 9 14.39 1.80 -8.03
N TYR A 10 13.13 1.61 -8.45
CA TYR A 10 11.97 1.55 -7.56
C TYR A 10 11.11 0.30 -7.76
N LEU A 11 11.25 -0.43 -8.86
CA LEU A 11 10.49 -1.65 -9.17
C LEU A 11 11.41 -2.67 -9.87
N PRO A 12 11.00 -3.95 -9.99
CA PRO A 12 11.78 -4.96 -10.72
C PRO A 12 12.09 -4.50 -12.15
N ALA A 13 13.32 -4.67 -12.60
CA ALA A 13 13.80 -4.10 -13.86
C ALA A 13 12.97 -4.58 -15.06
N GLU A 14 12.53 -5.83 -15.03
CA GLU A 14 11.71 -6.47 -16.05
C GLU A 14 10.31 -5.83 -16.21
N ALA A 15 9.81 -5.15 -15.17
CA ALA A 15 8.54 -4.42 -15.21
C ALA A 15 8.70 -2.98 -15.74
N ALA A 16 9.89 -2.38 -15.62
CA ALA A 16 10.12 -0.97 -15.94
C ALA A 16 9.73 -0.58 -17.38
N PRO A 17 10.08 -1.36 -18.43
CA PRO A 17 9.68 -1.03 -19.80
C PRO A 17 8.16 -0.96 -19.99
N LEU A 18 7.40 -1.87 -19.36
CA LEU A 18 5.95 -1.88 -19.51
C LEU A 18 5.31 -0.69 -18.80
N ILE A 19 5.76 -0.38 -17.58
CA ILE A 19 5.27 0.80 -16.84
C ILE A 19 5.62 2.09 -17.58
N ALA A 20 6.84 2.22 -18.12
CA ALA A 20 7.24 3.38 -18.92
C ALA A 20 6.32 3.56 -20.15
N ARG A 21 5.99 2.46 -20.86
CA ARG A 21 5.04 2.51 -21.98
C ARG A 21 3.65 2.93 -21.55
N TRP A 22 3.17 2.49 -20.38
CA TRP A 22 1.87 2.94 -19.87
C TRP A 22 1.85 4.43 -19.53
N ILE A 23 2.92 4.96 -18.93
CA ILE A 23 3.07 6.39 -18.66
C ILE A 23 2.89 7.19 -19.96
N ASP A 24 3.56 6.77 -21.03
CA ASP A 24 3.53 7.44 -22.33
C ASP A 24 2.19 7.26 -23.05
N TYR A 25 1.70 6.02 -23.11
CA TYR A 25 0.43 5.68 -23.77
C TYR A 25 -0.75 6.44 -23.16
N PHE A 26 -0.84 6.48 -21.82
CA PHE A 26 -1.92 7.17 -21.12
C PHE A 26 -1.69 8.67 -20.96
N LYS A 27 -0.54 9.19 -21.41
CA LYS A 27 -0.11 10.59 -21.20
C LYS A 27 -0.28 10.99 -19.72
N CYS A 28 0.19 10.13 -18.83
CA CYS A 28 0.05 10.29 -17.40
C CYS A 28 1.25 11.05 -16.82
N GLU A 29 1.00 12.09 -16.04
CA GLU A 29 2.02 12.67 -15.16
C GLU A 29 2.25 11.70 -14.00
N PHE A 30 3.34 10.94 -14.08
CA PHE A 30 3.73 9.96 -13.06
C PHE A 30 4.80 10.53 -12.15
N LYS A 31 4.51 10.63 -10.86
CA LYS A 31 5.39 11.22 -9.85
C LYS A 31 5.79 10.22 -8.76
N ILE A 32 7.08 10.04 -8.59
CA ILE A 32 7.63 9.39 -7.40
C ILE A 32 7.65 10.44 -6.28
N SER A 33 6.80 10.26 -5.27
CA SER A 33 6.58 11.25 -4.22
C SER A 33 7.32 10.90 -2.93
N ARG A 34 7.59 11.92 -2.11
CA ARG A 34 8.00 11.73 -0.70
C ARG A 34 7.00 10.83 0.03
N ASN A 35 7.47 10.13 1.06
CA ASN A 35 6.65 9.23 1.86
C ASN A 35 5.48 9.98 2.49
N ARG A 36 4.29 9.40 2.36
CA ARG A 36 3.06 9.79 3.06
C ARG A 36 2.59 8.60 3.87
N ASN A 37 2.36 8.80 5.17
CA ASN A 37 1.86 7.75 6.06
C ASN A 37 0.40 7.33 5.77
N SER A 38 -0.39 8.20 5.13
CA SER A 38 -1.82 7.97 4.91
C SER A 38 -2.15 7.15 3.66
N LYS A 39 -1.23 7.10 2.67
CA LYS A 39 -1.41 6.34 1.42
C LYS A 39 -0.10 6.09 0.70
N PHE A 40 -0.02 4.95 0.02
CA PHE A 40 1.14 4.53 -0.77
C PHE A 40 1.10 5.04 -2.21
N GLY A 41 -0.11 5.15 -2.78
CA GLY A 41 -0.38 5.63 -4.13
C GLY A 41 -1.53 6.65 -4.15
N ASP A 42 -1.64 7.41 -5.23
CA ASP A 42 -2.78 8.29 -5.51
C ASP A 42 -2.93 8.52 -7.01
N TYR A 43 -4.07 8.12 -7.57
CA TYR A 43 -4.53 8.53 -8.89
C TYR A 43 -5.47 9.74 -8.82
N ARG A 44 -5.31 10.68 -9.76
CA ARG A 44 -6.24 11.78 -10.00
C ARG A 44 -6.62 11.84 -11.48
N SER A 45 -7.92 11.88 -11.72
CA SER A 45 -8.49 12.02 -13.06
C SER A 45 -8.25 13.41 -13.67
N PRO A 46 -8.43 13.54 -15.00
CA PRO A 46 -8.33 14.82 -15.69
C PRO A 46 -9.34 15.82 -15.13
N TYR A 47 -8.85 17.01 -14.76
CA TYR A 47 -9.65 18.09 -14.21
C TYR A 47 -8.89 19.41 -14.30
N GLY A 48 -9.59 20.51 -14.61
CA GLY A 48 -9.01 21.86 -14.62
C GLY A 48 -7.80 22.02 -15.55
N GLY A 49 -7.90 21.52 -16.78
CA GLY A 49 -6.83 21.60 -17.79
C GLY A 49 -5.66 20.62 -17.57
N LYS A 50 -5.63 19.87 -16.46
CA LYS A 50 -4.60 18.88 -16.18
C LYS A 50 -5.06 17.48 -16.60
N GLY A 51 -4.14 16.70 -17.20
CA GLY A 51 -4.37 15.31 -17.62
C GLY A 51 -4.42 14.30 -16.46
N HIS A 52 -4.13 13.03 -16.74
CA HIS A 52 -4.05 12.00 -15.69
C HIS A 52 -2.81 12.19 -14.82
N ARG A 53 -2.95 12.01 -13.51
CA ARG A 53 -1.82 12.11 -12.56
C ARG A 53 -1.80 10.90 -11.65
N ILE A 54 -0.62 10.28 -11.50
CA ILE A 54 -0.37 9.20 -10.55
C ILE A 54 0.82 9.60 -9.68
N SER A 55 0.73 9.34 -8.38
CA SER A 55 1.89 9.42 -7.49
C SER A 55 2.07 8.18 -6.64
N VAL A 56 3.31 7.74 -6.45
CA VAL A 56 3.66 6.56 -5.62
C VAL A 56 4.80 6.94 -4.67
N ASN A 57 4.71 6.50 -3.41
CA ASN A 57 5.75 6.77 -2.41
C ASN A 57 7.09 6.12 -2.80
N TYR A 58 8.18 6.88 -2.66
CA TYR A 58 9.52 6.48 -3.09
C TYR A 58 10.17 5.36 -2.27
N ASP A 59 9.68 5.13 -1.04
CA ASP A 59 10.31 4.26 -0.04
C ASP A 59 9.66 2.88 0.07
N LEU A 60 8.78 2.54 -0.87
CA LEU A 60 8.24 1.19 -1.00
C LEU A 60 9.32 0.23 -1.53
N ASN A 61 9.30 -1.02 -1.06
CA ASN A 61 10.10 -2.06 -1.70
C ASN A 61 9.65 -2.30 -3.16
N PRO A 62 10.50 -2.90 -4.03
CA PRO A 62 10.22 -3.03 -5.45
C PRO A 62 8.87 -3.65 -5.80
N TYR A 63 8.46 -4.69 -5.08
CA TYR A 63 7.19 -5.38 -5.33
C TYR A 63 6.00 -4.55 -4.85
N ALA A 64 6.12 -3.89 -3.69
CA ALA A 64 5.07 -3.01 -3.18
C ALA A 64 4.88 -1.79 -4.08
N PHE A 65 5.97 -1.24 -4.62
CA PHE A 65 5.93 -0.15 -5.58
C PHE A 65 5.22 -0.56 -6.87
N LEU A 66 5.57 -1.72 -7.43
CA LEU A 66 4.93 -2.23 -8.65
C LEU A 66 3.44 -2.47 -8.45
N VAL A 67 3.04 -3.19 -7.39
CA VAL A 67 1.61 -3.46 -7.10
C VAL A 67 0.83 -2.17 -6.93
N THR A 68 1.38 -1.20 -6.20
CA THR A 68 0.75 0.12 -6.00
C THR A 68 0.64 0.88 -7.32
N THR A 69 1.69 0.86 -8.14
CA THR A 69 1.69 1.47 -9.48
C THR A 69 0.57 0.90 -10.35
N VAL A 70 0.45 -0.43 -10.42
CA VAL A 70 -0.61 -1.09 -11.21
C VAL A 70 -2.00 -0.78 -10.65
N HIS A 71 -2.15 -0.67 -9.32
CA HIS A 71 -3.40 -0.25 -8.68
C HIS A 71 -3.86 1.13 -9.17
N GLU A 72 -2.95 2.10 -9.18
CA GLU A 72 -3.28 3.46 -9.63
C GLU A 72 -3.54 3.51 -11.15
N PHE A 73 -2.79 2.74 -11.94
CA PHE A 73 -3.07 2.60 -13.37
C PHE A 73 -4.41 1.93 -13.66
N ALA A 74 -4.87 1.01 -12.82
CA ALA A 74 -6.20 0.41 -12.95
C ALA A 74 -7.31 1.44 -12.71
N HIS A 75 -7.13 2.38 -11.78
CA HIS A 75 -8.06 3.52 -11.65
C HIS A 75 -8.06 4.39 -12.89
N LEU A 76 -6.87 4.68 -13.42
CA LEU A 76 -6.73 5.45 -14.66
C LEU A 76 -7.45 4.77 -15.83
N HIS A 77 -7.18 3.48 -16.06
CA HIS A 77 -7.76 2.73 -17.16
C HIS A 77 -9.30 2.67 -17.04
N THR A 78 -9.79 2.41 -15.83
CA THR A 78 -11.23 2.40 -15.52
C THR A 78 -11.88 3.76 -15.78
N TRP A 79 -11.19 4.87 -15.44
CA TRP A 79 -11.69 6.20 -15.78
C TRP A 79 -11.76 6.42 -17.29
N ASN A 80 -10.81 5.89 -18.06
CA ASN A 80 -10.85 6.05 -19.52
C ASN A 80 -12.03 5.33 -20.15
N GLU A 81 -12.37 4.15 -19.65
CA GLU A 81 -13.50 3.35 -20.15
C GLU A 81 -14.87 3.83 -19.62
N HIS A 82 -14.94 4.23 -18.34
CA HIS A 82 -16.22 4.44 -17.65
C HIS A 82 -16.41 5.84 -17.07
N LYS A 83 -15.37 6.68 -17.04
CA LYS A 83 -15.38 8.02 -16.43
C LYS A 83 -15.86 7.94 -14.97
N GLN A 84 -16.78 8.82 -14.57
CA GLN A 84 -17.34 8.90 -13.22
C GLN A 84 -18.39 7.81 -12.91
N LYS A 85 -18.75 6.96 -13.89
CA LYS A 85 -19.84 5.98 -13.72
C LYS A 85 -19.40 4.76 -12.91
N ALA A 86 -18.11 4.41 -12.94
CA ALA A 86 -17.57 3.29 -12.19
C ALA A 86 -17.42 3.64 -10.71
N LYS A 87 -17.83 2.72 -9.83
CA LYS A 87 -17.58 2.86 -8.40
C LYS A 87 -16.08 2.67 -8.13
N PRO A 88 -15.49 3.41 -7.16
CA PRO A 88 -14.15 3.12 -6.68
C PRO A 88 -14.04 1.66 -6.26
N HIS A 89 -13.07 0.96 -6.84
CA HIS A 89 -12.84 -0.47 -6.59
C HIS A 89 -14.07 -1.37 -6.86
N GLY A 90 -14.98 -0.91 -7.73
CA GLY A 90 -16.11 -1.68 -8.26
C GLY A 90 -15.68 -2.72 -9.30
N THR A 91 -16.65 -3.46 -9.84
CA THR A 91 -16.41 -4.58 -10.76
C THR A 91 -15.52 -4.19 -11.94
N GLU A 92 -15.74 -3.02 -12.54
CA GLU A 92 -14.96 -2.49 -13.66
C GLU A 92 -13.49 -2.31 -13.27
N TRP A 93 -13.24 -1.68 -12.13
CA TRP A 93 -11.88 -1.50 -11.61
C TRP A 93 -11.21 -2.84 -11.28
N LYS A 94 -11.94 -3.78 -10.66
CA LYS A 94 -11.41 -5.11 -10.32
C LYS A 94 -10.97 -5.87 -11.56
N ASN A 95 -11.80 -5.86 -12.60
CA ASN A 95 -11.50 -6.50 -13.88
C ASN A 95 -10.27 -5.87 -14.53
N ASN A 96 -10.20 -4.53 -14.55
CA ASN A 96 -9.05 -3.81 -15.09
C ASN A 96 -7.77 -4.06 -14.28
N PHE A 97 -7.83 -4.08 -12.97
CA PHE A 97 -6.67 -4.37 -12.13
C PHE A 97 -6.14 -5.80 -12.36
N LYS A 98 -7.04 -6.80 -12.46
CA LYS A 98 -6.66 -8.19 -12.81
C LYS A 98 -6.02 -8.27 -14.19
N LYS A 99 -6.63 -7.66 -15.21
CA LYS A 99 -6.11 -7.62 -16.59
C LYS A 99 -4.75 -6.94 -16.67
N MET A 100 -4.57 -5.83 -15.97
CA MET A 100 -3.31 -5.09 -15.97
C MET A 100 -2.20 -5.78 -15.17
N MET A 101 -2.53 -6.62 -14.18
CA MET A 101 -1.52 -7.39 -13.46
C MET A 101 -0.94 -8.56 -14.28
N GLN A 102 -1.74 -9.08 -15.22
CA GLN A 102 -1.44 -10.30 -15.98
C GLN A 102 -0.06 -10.32 -16.66
N PRO A 103 0.40 -9.26 -17.35
CA PRO A 103 1.72 -9.27 -18.00
C PRO A 103 2.89 -9.45 -17.03
N PHE A 104 2.73 -9.06 -15.76
CA PHE A 104 3.77 -9.23 -14.75
C PHE A 104 3.78 -10.65 -14.16
N PHE A 105 2.63 -11.34 -14.17
CA PHE A 105 2.56 -12.76 -13.82
C PHE A 105 3.17 -13.66 -14.90
N GLU A 106 2.92 -13.34 -16.17
CA GLU A 106 3.49 -14.06 -17.33
C GLU A 106 5.01 -13.92 -17.40
N LYS A 107 5.52 -12.78 -16.95
CA LYS A 107 6.96 -12.52 -16.82
C LYS A 107 7.59 -13.05 -15.53
N GLU A 108 6.81 -13.71 -14.68
CA GLU A 108 7.26 -14.28 -13.40
C GLU A 108 8.00 -13.28 -12.49
N ILE A 109 7.58 -12.02 -12.51
CA ILE A 109 8.29 -10.92 -11.82
C ILE A 109 8.19 -11.05 -10.30
N PHE A 110 7.09 -11.62 -9.81
CA PHE A 110 6.82 -11.72 -8.39
C PHE A 110 7.36 -13.04 -7.82
N PRO A 111 8.06 -12.99 -6.67
CA PRO A 111 8.33 -14.18 -5.86
C PRO A 111 7.06 -14.96 -5.56
N ALA A 112 7.19 -16.28 -5.36
CA ALA A 112 6.04 -17.18 -5.24
C ALA A 112 5.03 -16.76 -4.15
N ASP A 113 5.52 -16.29 -3.00
CA ASP A 113 4.65 -15.89 -1.89
C ASP A 113 3.92 -14.55 -2.17
N VAL A 114 4.60 -13.60 -2.82
CA VAL A 114 3.99 -12.35 -3.30
C VAL A 114 2.96 -12.64 -4.40
N LYS A 115 3.30 -13.46 -5.39
CA LYS A 115 2.40 -13.88 -6.48
C LYS A 115 1.13 -14.49 -5.90
N LYS A 116 1.25 -15.46 -4.99
CA LYS A 116 0.11 -16.10 -4.31
C LYS A 116 -0.76 -15.08 -3.57
N ALA A 117 -0.13 -14.13 -2.86
CA ALA A 117 -0.86 -13.10 -2.13
C ALA A 117 -1.60 -12.12 -3.06
N ILE A 118 -1.00 -11.73 -4.19
CA ILE A 118 -1.65 -10.88 -5.19
C ILE A 118 -2.82 -11.61 -5.84
N VAL A 119 -2.66 -12.88 -6.22
CA VAL A 119 -3.74 -13.69 -6.82
C VAL A 119 -4.94 -13.76 -5.88
N ASN A 120 -4.73 -14.09 -4.61
CA ASN A 120 -5.80 -14.11 -3.61
C ASN A 120 -6.44 -12.72 -3.41
N TYR A 121 -5.63 -11.66 -3.46
CA TYR A 121 -6.14 -10.28 -3.37
C TYR A 121 -7.00 -9.94 -4.60
N LEU A 122 -6.63 -10.37 -5.80
CA LEU A 122 -7.36 -10.10 -7.04
C LEU A 122 -8.73 -10.78 -7.12
N ASP A 123 -8.98 -11.86 -6.36
CA ASP A 123 -10.29 -12.50 -6.30
C ASP A 123 -11.33 -11.63 -5.57
N ASN A 124 -10.92 -10.83 -4.59
CA ASN A 124 -11.77 -9.80 -3.99
C ASN A 124 -10.96 -8.62 -3.43
N PRO A 125 -10.45 -7.73 -4.29
CA PRO A 125 -9.52 -6.71 -3.86
C PRO A 125 -10.25 -5.65 -3.03
N ALA A 126 -9.75 -5.44 -1.82
CA ALA A 126 -10.12 -4.32 -0.97
C ALA A 126 -9.64 -2.99 -1.58
N ALA A 127 -10.14 -1.86 -1.05
CA ALA A 127 -9.89 -0.51 -1.58
C ALA A 127 -8.40 -0.09 -1.64
N SER A 128 -7.49 -0.83 -1.01
CA SER A 128 -6.04 -0.61 -1.14
C SER A 128 -5.25 -1.88 -0.81
N SER A 129 -4.07 -2.04 -1.39
CA SER A 129 -3.18 -3.18 -1.09
C SER A 129 -2.77 -3.21 0.39
N CYS A 130 -2.69 -2.06 1.06
CA CYS A 130 -2.40 -1.96 2.49
C CYS A 130 -3.57 -2.34 3.41
N SER A 131 -4.79 -2.37 2.88
CA SER A 131 -5.97 -2.82 3.63
C SER A 131 -6.15 -4.33 3.65
N ASP A 132 -5.55 -5.05 2.69
CA ASP A 132 -5.46 -6.50 2.71
C ASP A 132 -4.24 -6.95 3.52
N LEU A 133 -4.49 -7.55 4.68
CA LEU A 133 -3.45 -7.94 5.63
C LEU A 133 -2.50 -9.00 5.06
N ASN A 134 -2.99 -9.89 4.19
CA ASN A 134 -2.18 -10.98 3.64
C ASN A 134 -1.22 -10.46 2.57
N LEU A 135 -1.72 -9.64 1.65
CA LEU A 135 -0.91 -8.97 0.65
C LEU A 135 0.11 -8.05 1.33
N TYR A 136 -0.32 -7.23 2.29
CA TYR A 136 0.58 -6.35 3.01
C TYR A 136 1.71 -7.11 3.72
N ARG A 137 1.41 -8.18 4.45
CA ARG A 137 2.42 -8.99 5.14
C ARG A 137 3.39 -9.64 4.15
N SER A 138 2.90 -10.12 3.01
CA SER A 138 3.74 -10.78 2.00
C SER A 138 4.69 -9.79 1.36
N LEU A 139 4.20 -8.59 1.00
CA LEU A 139 5.04 -7.51 0.46
C LEU A 139 6.08 -7.01 1.47
N ARG A 140 5.72 -6.92 2.76
CA ARG A 140 6.63 -6.44 3.82
C ARG A 140 7.85 -7.32 4.08
N LYS A 141 7.82 -8.59 3.69
CA LYS A 141 9.01 -9.46 3.80
C LYS A 141 10.17 -8.97 2.93
N TYR A 142 9.87 -8.13 1.94
CA TYR A 142 10.84 -7.56 1.01
C TYR A 142 11.19 -6.11 1.35
N ASP A 143 10.69 -5.58 2.48
CA ASP A 143 11.19 -4.31 3.01
C ASP A 143 12.68 -4.45 3.36
N PRO A 144 13.49 -3.40 3.15
CA PRO A 144 14.86 -3.38 3.64
C PRO A 144 14.90 -3.70 5.14
N PRO A 145 15.96 -4.36 5.64
CA PRO A 145 16.14 -4.59 7.07
C PRO A 145 15.95 -3.29 7.84
N LYS A 146 15.04 -3.30 8.81
CA LYS A 146 14.81 -2.11 9.62
C LYS A 146 15.99 -1.91 10.56
N THR A 147 16.45 -0.66 10.65
CA THR A 147 17.54 -0.23 11.53
C THR A 147 17.19 -0.26 13.03
N SER A 148 15.96 -0.62 13.40
CA SER A 148 15.49 -0.63 14.79
C SER A 148 14.69 -1.90 15.07
N GLU A 149 15.21 -2.72 15.99
CA GLU A 149 14.54 -3.92 16.52
C GLU A 149 13.27 -3.58 17.34
N ALA A 150 13.09 -2.30 17.73
CA ALA A 150 11.99 -1.84 18.55
C ALA A 150 10.66 -1.64 17.79
N ILE A 151 10.66 -1.68 16.44
CA ILE A 151 9.45 -1.50 15.64
C ILE A 151 8.70 -2.82 15.49
N LEU A 152 7.66 -2.99 16.32
CA LEU A 152 6.73 -4.11 16.28
C LEU A 152 5.45 -3.76 15.51
N THR A 153 4.59 -4.75 15.31
CA THR A 153 3.21 -4.51 14.88
C THR A 153 2.26 -4.58 16.07
N VAL A 154 1.15 -3.83 16.05
CA VAL A 154 0.15 -3.81 17.14
C VAL A 154 -0.31 -5.23 17.50
N GLU A 155 -0.41 -6.14 16.54
CA GLU A 155 -0.80 -7.52 16.85
C GLU A 155 0.22 -8.30 17.68
N LYS A 156 1.51 -7.97 17.57
CA LYS A 156 2.61 -8.66 18.25
C LYS A 156 2.84 -8.21 19.69
N ILE A 157 2.36 -7.02 20.09
CA ILE A 157 2.52 -6.53 21.47
C ILE A 157 1.47 -7.16 22.41
N PRO A 158 1.74 -7.34 23.71
CA PRO A 158 0.77 -7.88 24.66
C PRO A 158 -0.49 -7.01 24.82
N LEU A 159 -1.59 -7.61 25.26
CA LEU A 159 -2.75 -6.84 25.71
C LEU A 159 -2.35 -5.95 26.89
N LYS A 160 -2.98 -4.78 26.99
CA LYS A 160 -2.72 -3.74 28.01
C LYS A 160 -1.32 -3.12 27.97
N ALA A 161 -0.45 -3.56 27.07
CA ALA A 161 0.84 -2.90 26.84
C ALA A 161 0.65 -1.47 26.31
N LEU A 162 1.55 -0.58 26.73
CA LEU A 162 1.68 0.76 26.19
C LEU A 162 2.62 0.76 24.98
N PHE A 163 2.26 1.53 23.96
CA PHE A 163 3.06 1.70 22.77
C PHE A 163 3.01 3.14 22.26
N LYS A 164 4.04 3.54 21.51
CA LYS A 164 4.21 4.87 20.95
C LYS A 164 4.14 4.82 19.43
N LEU A 165 3.51 5.83 18.83
CA LEU A 165 3.57 6.09 17.40
C LEU A 165 4.74 7.02 17.05
N LYS A 166 5.09 7.11 15.76
CA LYS A 166 6.16 8.00 15.28
C LYS A 166 5.93 9.48 15.61
N ASP A 167 4.68 9.90 15.80
CA ASP A 167 4.30 11.26 16.19
C ASP A 167 4.39 11.51 17.71
N GLY A 168 4.87 10.52 18.48
CA GLY A 168 5.04 10.59 19.93
C GLY A 168 3.78 10.27 20.74
N ARG A 169 2.62 10.07 20.10
CA ARG A 169 1.39 9.73 20.83
C ARG A 169 1.49 8.33 21.43
N VAL A 170 1.00 8.20 22.67
CA VAL A 170 1.05 6.96 23.45
C VAL A 170 -0.34 6.36 23.59
N PHE A 171 -0.42 5.05 23.37
CA PHE A 171 -1.66 4.28 23.37
C PHE A 171 -1.51 3.02 24.20
N ARG A 172 -2.62 2.53 24.74
CA ARG A 172 -2.75 1.20 25.33
C ARG A 172 -3.46 0.28 24.37
N LYS A 173 -2.93 -0.93 24.14
CA LYS A 173 -3.66 -1.99 23.41
C LYS A 173 -4.76 -2.59 24.29
N ASP A 174 -6.01 -2.48 23.85
CA ASP A 174 -7.17 -3.12 24.49
C ASP A 174 -7.60 -4.34 23.65
N GLU A 175 -8.89 -4.67 23.60
CA GLU A 175 -9.36 -5.87 22.91
C GLU A 175 -9.14 -5.87 21.39
N LYS A 176 -8.99 -7.08 20.85
CA LYS A 176 -9.10 -7.34 19.43
C LYS A 176 -10.60 -7.37 19.06
N LEU A 177 -11.01 -6.50 18.15
CA LEU A 177 -12.32 -6.58 17.49
C LEU A 177 -12.22 -7.52 16.27
N ARG A 178 -13.19 -7.50 15.35
CA ARG A 178 -13.20 -8.40 14.17
C ARG A 178 -11.87 -8.46 13.41
N LYS A 179 -11.37 -7.32 12.92
CA LYS A 179 -10.12 -7.21 12.13
C LYS A 179 -9.15 -6.15 12.64
N ARG A 180 -9.51 -5.41 13.69
CA ARG A 180 -8.78 -4.24 14.20
C ARG A 180 -8.59 -4.39 15.70
N PHE A 181 -7.55 -3.74 16.24
CA PHE A 181 -7.34 -3.64 17.67
C PHE A 181 -7.90 -2.32 18.16
N LYS A 182 -8.70 -2.37 19.21
CA LYS A 182 -9.08 -1.17 19.95
C LYS A 182 -7.88 -0.74 20.77
N CYS A 183 -7.53 0.55 20.69
CA CYS A 183 -6.47 1.11 21.50
C CYS A 183 -6.91 2.47 22.04
N THR A 184 -6.61 2.71 23.31
CA THR A 184 -6.97 3.95 24.00
C THR A 184 -5.76 4.87 24.07
N GLU A 185 -5.87 6.10 23.60
CA GLU A 185 -4.84 7.12 23.77
C GLU A 185 -4.72 7.52 25.25
N VAL A 186 -3.50 7.47 25.80
CA VAL A 186 -3.28 7.69 27.23
C VAL A 186 -3.64 9.10 27.66
N ALA A 187 -3.26 10.10 26.85
CA ALA A 187 -3.43 11.52 27.15
C ALA A 187 -4.90 11.98 27.10
N THR A 188 -5.66 11.51 26.10
CA THR A 188 -7.02 12.01 25.84
C THR A 188 -8.13 11.04 26.23
N LYS A 189 -7.77 9.79 26.57
CA LYS A 189 -8.69 8.65 26.75
C LYS A 189 -9.56 8.33 25.53
N ARG A 190 -9.26 8.90 24.36
CA ARG A 190 -9.98 8.61 23.12
C ARG A 190 -9.64 7.23 22.60
N ILE A 191 -10.63 6.57 22.01
CA ILE A 191 -10.50 5.23 21.43
C ILE A 191 -10.20 5.32 19.94
N TYR A 192 -9.26 4.50 19.49
CA TYR A 192 -8.82 4.39 18.10
C TYR A 192 -8.80 2.92 17.67
N LEU A 193 -9.01 2.67 16.38
CA LEU A 193 -8.98 1.33 15.80
C LEU A 193 -7.73 1.14 14.94
N PHE A 194 -6.79 0.36 15.44
CA PHE A 194 -5.53 0.09 14.78
C PHE A 194 -5.61 -1.13 13.87
N SER A 195 -4.94 -1.04 12.72
CA SER A 195 -4.66 -2.21 11.88
C SER A 195 -3.75 -3.18 12.65
N PRO A 196 -3.95 -4.51 12.55
CA PRO A 196 -3.05 -5.50 13.15
C PRO A 196 -1.59 -5.28 12.79
N VAL A 197 -1.35 -4.81 11.56
CA VAL A 197 -0.03 -4.59 10.99
C VAL A 197 0.49 -3.15 11.16
N ALA A 198 -0.22 -2.31 11.91
CA ALA A 198 0.24 -0.96 12.22
C ALA A 198 1.55 -1.03 13.03
N GLU A 199 2.53 -0.22 12.62
CA GLU A 199 3.86 -0.20 13.23
C GLU A 199 3.87 0.66 14.49
N VAL A 200 4.45 0.11 15.56
CA VAL A 200 4.46 0.71 16.88
C VAL A 200 5.77 0.41 17.60
N GLU A 201 6.17 1.30 18.47
CA GLU A 201 7.30 1.12 19.38
C GLU A 201 6.76 0.72 20.75
N LEU A 202 7.13 -0.46 21.26
CA LEU A 202 6.72 -0.91 22.59
C LEU A 202 7.41 -0.05 23.66
N ILE A 203 6.66 0.38 24.67
CA ILE A 203 7.22 1.05 25.84
C ILE A 203 7.49 -0.03 26.89
N GLU A 204 8.76 -0.39 27.09
CA GLU A 204 9.17 -1.39 28.08
C GLU A 204 8.83 -0.96 29.52
N GLY A 205 8.44 -1.92 30.37
CA GLY A 205 8.24 -1.72 31.80
C GLY A 205 6.92 -1.05 32.24
N ALA A 206 6.06 -0.62 31.31
CA ALA A 206 4.80 0.03 31.64
C ALA A 206 3.59 -0.87 31.35
N THR A 207 3.22 -1.71 32.32
CA THR A 207 1.84 -2.23 32.39
C THR A 207 0.96 -1.09 32.87
N ALA A 208 -0.04 -0.70 32.08
CA ALA A 208 -1.02 0.29 32.54
C ALA A 208 -1.70 -0.23 33.82
N ALA A 209 -1.42 0.43 34.94
CA ALA A 209 -2.12 0.24 36.21
C ALA A 209 -3.63 0.46 36.05
#